data_AF-A0A2W7AE77-F1
#
_entry.id   AF-A0A2W7AE77-F1
#
_cell.length_a   1.000
_cell.length_b   1.000
_cell.length_c   1.000
_cell.angle_alpha   90.00
_cell.angle_beta   90.00
_cell.angle_gamma   90.00
#
_symmetry.space_group_name_H-M   'P 1'
#
loop_
_entity.id
_entity.type
_entity.pdbx_description
1 polymer ?
#
loop_
_entity_poly.entity_id
_entity_poly.type
_entity_poly.pdbx_seq_one_letter_code
_entity_poly.pdbx_strand_id
1 'polypeptide(L)'
;MPSVWDCLFKIMFAGAFGGLVNTLLKGEGLSMPNWRVGVFCPGFLGDIIIGGAAASVSWGLYGAGSGIDLAAESERQIVSLTISALSGAFLIGIGGARWLSAEVNKQIAQKNTGLAAKLNDVNPQECTDLATLPPVLAAKHLEQIKLNTAQ
;
A
#
# COMPACT_ATOMS: atom_id res chain seq x y z
N MET A 1 5.37 36.25 1.43
CA MET A 1 4.92 35.16 2.34
C MET A 1 5.35 33.84 1.69
N PRO A 2 5.91 32.87 2.43
CA PRO A 2 6.30 31.59 1.82
C PRO A 2 5.08 30.92 1.20
N SER A 3 5.25 30.31 0.03
CA SER A 3 4.16 29.63 -0.66
C SER A 3 3.69 28.43 0.16
N VAL A 4 2.42 28.05 0.03
CA VAL A 4 1.85 26.84 0.64
C VAL A 4 2.67 25.61 0.27
N TRP A 5 3.16 25.57 -0.97
CA TRP A 5 4.03 24.51 -1.47
C TRP A 5 5.38 24.45 -0.75
N ASP A 6 5.98 25.59 -0.40
CA ASP A 6 7.24 25.63 0.36
C ASP A 6 7.07 25.04 1.76
N CYS A 7 5.94 25.33 2.40
CA CYS A 7 5.58 24.74 3.69
C CYS A 7 5.42 23.23 3.57
N LEU A 8 4.68 22.77 2.55
CA LEU A 8 4.46 21.35 2.30
C LEU A 8 5.78 20.60 2.08
N PHE A 9 6.69 21.14 1.27
CA PHE A 9 8.01 20.52 1.04
C PHE A 9 8.84 20.40 2.32
N LYS A 10 8.85 21.44 3.18
CA LYS A 10 9.58 21.40 4.45
C LYS A 10 9.03 20.34 5.39
N ILE A 11 7.70 20.21 5.45
CA ILE A 11 7.03 19.22 6.30
C ILE A 11 7.27 17.81 5.78
N MET A 12 7.17 17.62 4.47
CA MET A 12 7.46 16.34 3.83
C MET A 12 8.91 15.93 4.07
N PHE A 13 9.86 16.87 4.00
CA PHE A 13 11.27 16.60 4.29
C PHE A 13 11.52 16.24 5.75
N ALA A 14 10.88 16.94 6.69
CA ALA A 14 10.95 16.61 8.12
C ALA A 14 10.35 15.22 8.40
N GLY A 15 9.22 14.89 7.77
CA GLY A 15 8.59 13.57 7.85
C GLY A 15 9.44 12.46 7.25
N ALA A 16 10.06 12.73 6.10
CA ALA A 16 11.00 11.82 5.43
C ALA A 16 12.21 11.52 6.32
N PHE A 17 12.75 12.53 7.01
CA PHE A 17 13.82 12.35 7.99
C PHE A 17 13.35 11.51 9.19
N GLY A 18 12.13 11.72 9.69
CA GLY A 18 11.51 10.87 10.70
C GLY A 18 11.39 9.40 10.24
N GLY A 19 11.03 9.17 8.96
CA GLY A 19 10.99 7.85 8.35
C GLY A 19 12.37 7.18 8.27
N LEU A 20 13.41 7.95 7.92
CA LEU A 20 14.79 7.48 7.93
C LEU A 20 15.24 7.07 9.35
N VAL A 21 14.95 7.90 10.35
CA VAL A 21 15.24 7.58 11.76
C VAL A 21 14.52 6.30 12.19
N ASN A 22 13.25 6.12 11.78
CA ASN A 22 12.50 4.91 12.07
C ASN A 22 13.17 3.64 11.50
N THR A 23 13.68 3.68 10.27
CA THR A 23 14.44 2.54 9.71
C THR A 23 15.73 2.27 10.50
N LEU A 24 16.45 3.32 10.91
CA LEU A 24 17.66 3.16 11.71
C LEU A 24 17.37 2.52 13.09
N LEU A 25 16.24 2.88 13.71
CA LEU A 25 15.82 2.33 15.00
C LEU A 25 15.38 0.86 14.93
N LYS A 26 14.87 0.39 13.79
CA LYS A 26 14.51 -1.03 13.60
C LYS A 26 15.74 -1.97 13.67
N GLY A 27 16.96 -1.43 13.56
CA GLY A 27 18.19 -2.23 13.68
C GLY A 27 18.48 -3.15 12.50
N GLU A 28 17.64 -3.13 11.46
CA GLU A 28 17.76 -3.96 10.24
C GLU A 28 18.81 -3.42 9.24
N GLY A 29 19.55 -2.36 9.61
CA GLY A 29 20.41 -1.60 8.71
C GLY A 29 19.64 -0.84 7.63
N LEU A 30 20.34 -0.11 6.76
CA LEU A 30 19.74 0.48 5.56
C LEU A 30 19.43 -0.64 4.56
N SER A 31 18.32 -1.35 4.80
CA SER A 31 17.83 -2.40 3.92
C SER A 31 17.51 -1.79 2.55
N MET A 32 18.42 -2.00 1.59
CA MET A 32 18.24 -1.55 0.21
C MET A 32 16.97 -2.15 -0.39
N PRO A 33 16.30 -1.43 -1.32
CA PRO A 33 15.13 -1.93 -2.00
C PRO A 33 15.50 -3.23 -2.73
N ASN A 34 14.89 -4.32 -2.30
CA ASN A 34 15.19 -5.66 -2.81
C ASN A 34 13.92 -6.25 -3.43
N TRP A 35 14.10 -6.89 -4.58
CA TRP A 35 13.06 -7.70 -5.18
C TRP A 35 13.11 -9.08 -4.54
N ARG A 36 12.07 -9.45 -3.77
CA ARG A 36 11.94 -10.78 -3.18
C ARG A 36 10.66 -11.43 -3.70
N VAL A 37 10.81 -12.59 -4.35
CA VAL A 37 9.68 -13.45 -4.75
C VAL A 37 8.61 -12.70 -5.57
N GLY A 38 9.05 -11.87 -6.52
CA GLY A 38 8.14 -11.07 -7.37
C GLY A 38 7.45 -9.88 -6.69
N VAL A 39 7.75 -9.61 -5.41
CA VAL A 39 7.25 -8.45 -4.66
C VAL A 39 8.38 -7.44 -4.49
N PHE A 40 8.10 -6.18 -4.83
CA PHE A 40 9.02 -5.08 -4.56
C PHE A 40 8.97 -4.74 -3.07
N CYS A 41 10.04 -5.03 -2.34
CA CYS A 41 10.20 -4.61 -0.95
C CYS A 41 10.93 -3.26 -0.92
N PRO A 42 10.24 -2.14 -0.68
CA PRO A 42 10.83 -0.81 -0.81
C PRO A 42 11.87 -0.49 0.28
N GLY A 43 12.03 -1.33 1.31
CA GLY A 43 13.06 -1.20 2.33
C GLY A 43 13.04 0.17 3.02
N PHE A 44 14.23 0.76 3.24
CA PHE A 44 14.37 2.08 3.85
C PHE A 44 13.66 3.19 3.06
N LEU A 45 13.63 3.06 1.73
CA LEU A 45 13.00 4.07 0.87
C LEU A 45 11.49 4.12 1.08
N GLY A 46 10.87 2.97 1.38
CA GLY A 46 9.46 2.89 1.75
C GLY A 46 9.17 3.64 3.04
N ASP A 47 9.97 3.41 4.09
CA ASP A 47 9.80 4.09 5.38
C ASP A 47 9.96 5.62 5.26
N ILE A 48 10.91 6.11 4.45
CA ILE A 48 11.09 7.54 4.18
C ILE A 48 9.86 8.14 3.49
N ILE A 49 9.36 7.50 2.42
CA ILE A 49 8.19 7.98 1.68
C ILE A 49 6.95 7.98 2.58
N ILE A 50 6.77 6.92 3.38
CA ILE A 50 5.67 6.80 4.33
C ILE A 50 5.78 7.89 5.41
N GLY A 51 6.97 8.17 5.92
CA GLY A 51 7.21 9.25 6.89
C GLY A 51 6.85 10.62 6.33
N GLY A 52 7.27 10.93 5.10
CA GLY A 52 6.94 12.18 4.42
C GLY A 52 5.43 12.33 4.15
N ALA A 53 4.78 11.25 3.69
CA ALA A 53 3.35 11.23 3.45
C ALA A 53 2.55 11.38 4.77
N ALA A 54 2.95 10.69 5.83
CA ALA A 54 2.32 10.77 7.14
C ALA A 54 2.40 12.18 7.74
N ALA A 55 3.58 12.82 7.66
CA ALA A 55 3.74 14.20 8.12
C ALA A 55 2.89 15.19 7.31
N SER A 56 2.83 15.01 5.98
CA SER A 56 2.03 15.85 5.09
C SER A 56 0.54 15.74 5.40
N VAL A 57 0.04 14.51 5.61
CA VAL A 57 -1.34 14.24 6.01
C VAL A 57 -1.64 14.81 7.40
N SER A 58 -0.74 14.62 8.36
CA SER A 58 -0.93 15.13 9.73
C SER A 58 -1.00 16.66 9.75
N TRP A 59 -0.15 17.34 8.99
CA TRP A 59 -0.22 18.79 8.84
C TRP A 59 -1.45 19.25 8.04
N GLY A 60 -1.84 18.52 7.02
CA GLY A 60 -3.03 18.82 6.22
C GLY A 60 -4.34 18.60 6.96
N LEU A 61 -4.40 17.68 7.92
CA LEU A 61 -5.60 17.42 8.71
C LEU A 61 -5.66 18.22 10.02
N TYR A 62 -4.55 18.32 10.74
CA TYR A 62 -4.49 18.89 12.09
C TYR A 62 -3.64 20.15 12.20
N GLY A 63 -2.82 20.44 11.18
CA GLY A 63 -1.93 21.60 11.16
C GLY A 63 -2.55 22.83 10.52
N ALA A 64 -1.71 23.85 10.35
CA ALA A 64 -2.07 25.13 9.74
C ALA A 64 -2.47 25.00 8.25
N GLY A 65 -2.21 23.86 7.61
CA GLY A 65 -2.62 23.58 6.23
C GLY A 65 -4.10 23.26 6.07
N SER A 66 -4.79 22.85 7.15
CA SER A 66 -6.15 22.30 7.08
C SER A 66 -7.21 23.21 6.48
N GLY A 67 -7.09 24.52 6.70
CA GLY A 67 -8.00 25.55 6.19
C GLY A 67 -7.55 26.24 4.90
N ILE A 68 -6.43 25.82 4.30
CA ILE A 68 -5.91 26.45 3.08
C ILE A 68 -6.65 25.86 1.89
N ASP A 69 -7.32 26.74 1.13
CA ASP A 69 -7.98 26.41 -0.13
C ASP A 69 -6.99 26.51 -1.29
N LEU A 70 -6.84 25.42 -2.04
CA LEU A 70 -5.96 25.31 -3.19
C LEU A 70 -6.67 25.74 -4.50
N ALA A 71 -7.99 25.89 -4.49
CA ALA A 71 -8.81 26.21 -5.68
C ALA A 71 -9.36 27.65 -5.68
N ALA A 72 -8.95 28.50 -4.74
CA ALA A 72 -9.52 29.83 -4.51
C ALA A 72 -9.18 30.90 -5.59
N GLU A 73 -8.50 30.55 -6.68
CA GLU A 73 -8.09 31.53 -7.71
C GLU A 73 -9.18 31.93 -8.72
N SER A 74 -10.39 31.36 -8.67
CA SER A 74 -11.45 31.74 -9.61
C SER A 74 -12.81 31.86 -8.93
N GLU A 75 -13.44 33.03 -9.04
CA GLU A 75 -14.79 33.37 -8.52
C GLU A 75 -15.93 32.48 -9.09
N ARG A 76 -15.64 31.40 -9.82
CA ARG A 76 -16.64 30.60 -10.54
C ARG A 76 -16.74 29.12 -10.18
N GLN A 77 -16.06 28.64 -9.14
CA GLN A 77 -16.21 27.24 -8.73
C GLN A 77 -16.44 27.10 -7.23
N ILE A 78 -17.66 26.70 -6.86
CA ILE A 78 -18.14 26.35 -5.50
C ILE A 78 -17.45 25.08 -4.96
N VAL A 79 -16.29 24.70 -5.52
CA VAL A 79 -15.53 23.52 -5.14
C VAL A 79 -14.26 23.99 -4.45
N SER A 80 -14.37 24.27 -3.15
CA SER A 80 -13.23 24.53 -2.28
C SER A 80 -12.39 23.26 -2.17
N LEU A 81 -11.18 23.28 -2.71
CA LEU A 81 -10.25 22.14 -2.63
C LEU A 81 -9.28 22.41 -1.49
N THR A 82 -9.64 22.00 -0.28
CA THR A 82 -8.78 22.20 0.88
C THR A 82 -7.66 21.14 0.96
N ILE A 83 -6.53 21.48 1.58
CA ILE A 83 -5.44 20.51 1.85
C ILE A 83 -5.93 19.39 2.79
N SER A 84 -6.90 19.68 3.67
CA SER A 84 -7.55 18.67 4.51
C SER A 84 -8.36 17.67 3.69
N ALA A 85 -9.13 18.13 2.70
CA ALA A 85 -9.85 17.25 1.77
C ALA A 85 -8.87 16.39 0.95
N LEU A 86 -7.76 16.96 0.48
CA LEU A 86 -6.71 16.24 -0.24
C LEU A 86 -6.05 15.16 0.65
N SER A 87 -5.76 15.49 1.90
CA SER A 87 -5.15 14.57 2.87
C SER A 87 -6.10 13.44 3.26
N GLY A 88 -7.39 13.74 3.42
CA GLY A 88 -8.43 12.74 3.65
C GLY A 88 -8.61 11.80 2.46
N ALA A 89 -8.64 12.34 1.24
CA ALA A 89 -8.70 11.54 0.02
C ALA A 89 -7.49 10.61 -0.13
N PHE A 90 -6.29 11.08 0.23
CA PHE A 90 -5.08 10.25 0.23
C PHE A 90 -5.17 9.09 1.23
N LEU A 91 -5.63 9.34 2.46
CA LEU A 91 -5.82 8.29 3.46
C LEU A 91 -6.86 7.25 3.04
N ILE A 92 -8.01 7.69 2.52
CA ILE A 92 -9.05 6.79 2.00
C ILE A 92 -8.53 6.02 0.79
N GLY A 93 -7.70 6.64 -0.07
CA GLY A 93 -7.05 5.95 -1.17
C GLY A 93 -6.21 4.77 -0.70
N ILE A 94 -5.35 4.97 0.30
CA ILE A 94 -4.51 3.89 0.87
C ILE A 94 -5.37 2.84 1.58
N GLY A 95 -6.25 3.26 2.48
CA GLY A 95 -7.08 2.36 3.28
C GLY A 95 -8.07 1.57 2.42
N GLY A 96 -8.78 2.25 1.53
CA GLY A 96 -9.75 1.68 0.60
C GLY A 96 -9.10 0.72 -0.41
N ALA A 97 -7.94 1.07 -0.98
CA ALA A 97 -7.22 0.17 -1.88
C ALA A 97 -6.76 -1.12 -1.19
N ARG A 98 -6.27 -1.01 0.05
CA ARG A 98 -5.90 -2.19 0.87
C ARG A 98 -7.11 -3.06 1.18
N TRP A 99 -8.24 -2.44 1.52
CA TRP A 99 -9.48 -3.17 1.79
C TRP A 99 -9.99 -3.92 0.56
N LEU A 100 -10.07 -3.23 -0.59
CA LEU A 100 -10.47 -3.86 -1.87
C LEU A 100 -9.53 -5.02 -2.26
N SER A 101 -8.21 -4.82 -2.10
CA SER A 101 -7.22 -5.87 -2.40
C SER A 101 -7.38 -7.09 -1.49
N ALA A 102 -7.63 -6.87 -0.20
CA ALA A 102 -7.87 -7.94 0.76
C ALA A 102 -9.15 -8.73 0.44
N GLU A 103 -10.21 -8.04 0.03
CA GLU A 103 -11.47 -8.68 -0.35
C GLU A 103 -11.31 -9.54 -1.61
N VAL A 104 -10.61 -9.03 -2.64
CA VAL A 104 -10.30 -9.82 -3.85
C VAL A 104 -9.43 -11.04 -3.50
N ASN A 105 -8.40 -10.86 -2.67
CA ASN A 105 -7.53 -11.96 -2.23
C ASN A 105 -8.32 -13.03 -1.46
N LYS A 106 -9.28 -12.63 -0.62
CA LYS A 106 -10.15 -13.55 0.10
C LYS A 106 -11.03 -14.36 -0.86
N GLN A 107 -11.61 -13.71 -1.87
CA GLN A 107 -12.41 -14.41 -2.89
C GLN A 107 -11.58 -15.41 -3.71
N ILE A 108 -10.35 -15.06 -4.08
CA ILE A 108 -9.43 -15.97 -4.79
C ILE A 108 -9.07 -17.15 -3.89
N ALA A 109 -8.73 -16.90 -2.63
CA ALA A 109 -8.40 -17.97 -1.68
C ALA A 109 -9.56 -18.94 -1.47
N GLN A 110 -10.80 -18.45 -1.35
CA GLN A 110 -12.00 -19.29 -1.25
C GLN A 110 -12.25 -20.15 -2.50
N LYS A 111 -11.98 -19.60 -3.70
CA LYS A 111 -12.07 -20.37 -4.95
C LYS A 111 -10.99 -21.44 -5.01
N ASN A 112 -9.77 -21.12 -4.59
CA ASN A 112 -8.64 -22.04 -4.57
C ASN A 112 -8.88 -23.22 -3.63
N THR A 113 -9.40 -23.00 -2.42
CA THR A 113 -9.73 -24.09 -1.48
C THR A 113 -10.82 -25.01 -2.04
N GLY A 114 -11.82 -24.45 -2.72
CA GLY A 114 -12.86 -25.24 -3.39
C GLY A 114 -12.33 -26.06 -4.58
N LEU A 115 -11.34 -25.56 -5.32
CA LEU A 115 -10.67 -26.31 -6.39
C LEU A 115 -9.77 -27.42 -5.82
N ALA A 116 -8.98 -27.12 -4.79
CA ALA A 116 -8.14 -28.10 -4.12
C ALA A 116 -8.97 -29.26 -3.51
N ALA A 117 -10.13 -28.96 -2.90
CA ALA A 117 -11.04 -29.98 -2.37
C ALA A 117 -11.63 -30.88 -3.46
N LYS A 118 -11.82 -30.38 -4.69
CA LYS A 118 -12.31 -31.18 -5.83
C LYS A 118 -11.22 -32.04 -6.45
N LEU A 119 -9.96 -31.64 -6.33
CA LEU A 119 -8.83 -32.35 -6.93
C LEU A 119 -8.44 -33.61 -6.15
N ASN A 120 -8.96 -33.85 -4.93
CA ASN A 120 -8.87 -35.07 -4.11
C ASN A 120 -7.46 -35.69 -3.88
N ASP A 121 -6.39 -35.12 -4.45
CA ASP A 121 -5.08 -35.74 -4.58
C ASP A 121 -3.93 -34.72 -4.44
N VAL A 122 -4.15 -33.63 -3.70
CA VAL A 122 -3.07 -32.69 -3.42
C VAL A 122 -2.25 -33.24 -2.24
N ASN A 123 -1.02 -33.66 -2.53
CA ASN A 123 -0.06 -34.15 -1.54
C ASN A 123 0.06 -33.12 -0.38
N PRO A 124 0.02 -33.53 0.90
CA PRO A 124 0.09 -32.62 2.05
C PRO A 124 1.30 -31.66 2.04
N GLN A 125 2.41 -32.02 1.40
CA GLN A 125 3.57 -31.13 1.23
C GLN A 125 3.32 -30.01 0.21
N GLU A 126 2.62 -30.28 -0.88
CA GLU A 126 2.23 -29.26 -1.87
C GLU A 126 1.17 -28.32 -1.29
N CYS A 127 0.31 -28.81 -0.40
CA CYS A 127 -0.64 -27.97 0.34
C CYS A 127 0.07 -26.93 1.22
N THR A 128 1.16 -27.31 1.91
CA THR A 128 1.94 -26.37 2.72
C THR A 128 2.66 -25.33 1.87
N ASP A 129 3.21 -25.72 0.72
CA ASP A 129 3.89 -24.78 -0.17
C ASP A 129 2.89 -23.80 -0.81
N LEU A 130 1.72 -24.28 -1.24
CA LEU A 130 0.62 -23.45 -1.75
C LEU A 130 0.10 -22.44 -0.72
N ALA A 131 0.09 -22.80 0.56
CA ALA A 131 -0.34 -21.91 1.64
C ALA A 131 0.60 -20.72 1.87
N THR A 132 1.88 -20.85 1.48
CA THR A 132 2.87 -19.75 1.61
C THR A 132 2.90 -18.82 0.40
N LEU A 133 2.31 -19.25 -0.73
CA LEU A 133 2.33 -18.48 -1.97
C LEU A 133 1.24 -17.39 -1.99
N PRO A 134 1.47 -16.27 -2.69
CA PRO A 134 0.42 -15.30 -2.97
C PRO A 134 -0.80 -15.97 -3.64
N PRO A 135 -2.04 -15.57 -3.31
CA PRO A 135 -3.26 -16.27 -3.73
C PRO A 135 -3.41 -16.37 -5.25
N VAL A 136 -2.92 -15.38 -6.00
CA VAL A 136 -2.90 -15.37 -7.47
C VAL A 136 -1.93 -16.41 -8.03
N LEU A 137 -0.77 -16.59 -7.39
CA LEU A 137 0.24 -17.55 -7.81
C LEU A 137 -0.20 -18.98 -7.47
N ALA A 138 -0.80 -19.17 -6.30
CA ALA A 138 -1.43 -20.43 -5.90
C ALA A 138 -2.54 -20.86 -6.86
N ALA A 139 -3.37 -19.92 -7.34
CA ALA A 139 -4.42 -20.21 -8.32
C ALA A 139 -3.84 -20.75 -9.64
N LYS A 140 -2.76 -20.13 -10.15
CA LYS A 140 -2.08 -20.60 -11.37
C LYS A 140 -1.50 -22.00 -11.21
N HIS A 141 -0.92 -22.31 -10.06
CA HIS A 141 -0.39 -23.66 -9.79
C HIS A 141 -1.50 -24.72 -9.74
N LEU A 142 -2.64 -24.41 -9.10
CA LEU A 142 -3.79 -25.33 -9.08
C LEU A 142 -4.38 -25.57 -10.48
N GLU A 143 -4.40 -24.56 -11.35
CA GLU A 143 -4.80 -24.73 -12.75
C GLU A 143 -3.84 -25.65 -13.52
N GLN A 144 -2.53 -25.54 -13.28
CA GLN A 144 -1.53 -26.43 -13.89
C GLN A 144 -1.72 -27.89 -13.43
N ILE A 145 -1.96 -28.10 -12.13
CA ILE A 145 -2.24 -29.44 -11.59
C ILE A 145 -3.48 -30.04 -12.26
N LYS A 146 -4.57 -29.27 -12.35
CA LYS A 146 -5.80 -29.71 -13.01
C LYS A 146 -5.60 -30.11 -14.47
N LEU A 147 -4.75 -29.39 -15.22
CA LEU A 147 -4.43 -29.73 -16.61
C LEU A 147 -3.64 -31.04 -16.72
N ASN A 148 -2.73 -31.29 -15.79
CA ASN A 148 -1.91 -32.50 -15.77
C ASN A 148 -2.70 -33.75 -15.35
N THR A 149 -3.70 -33.62 -14.45
CA THR A 149 -4.56 -34.75 -14.04
C THR A 149 -5.66 -35.08 -15.07
N ALA A 150 -5.88 -34.20 -16.06
CA ALA A 150 -6.87 -34.40 -17.12
C ALA A 150 -6.31 -35.10 -18.38
N GLN A 151 -5.00 -35.37 -18.42
CA GLN A 151 -4.33 -36.20 -19.42
C GLN A 151 -4.18 -37.64 -18.94
#